data_AF-A0A1G3BXN9-F1
#
_entry.id   AF-A0A1G3BXN9-F1
#
_cell.length_a   1.000
_cell.length_b   1.000
_cell.length_c   1.000
_cell.angle_alpha   90.00
_cell.angle_beta   90.00
_cell.angle_gamma   90.00
#
_symmetry.space_group_name_H-M   'P 1'
#
loop_
_entity.id
_entity.type
_entity.pdbx_description
1 polymer ?
#
loop_
_entity_poly.entity_id
_entity_poly.type
_entity_poly.pdbx_seq_one_letter_code
_entity_poly.pdbx_strand_id
1 'polypeptide(L)'
;MNDTSPAIEDMFFNMMMARSGEERLKMGFEMYEMSRKMVIASIIKDNPEVSEKGMKISLFNRFYGNDLSPDIKQRFVERITK
;
A
#
# COMPACT_ATOMS: atom_id res chain seq x y z
N MET A 1 -12.34 6.43 -15.30
CA MET A 1 -13.28 5.67 -14.45
C MET A 1 -14.60 5.62 -15.21
N ASN A 2 -15.14 4.46 -15.61
CA ASN A 2 -16.36 4.44 -16.45
C ASN A 2 -17.65 4.68 -15.65
N ASP A 3 -17.55 4.72 -14.32
CA ASP A 3 -18.61 5.00 -13.35
C ASP A 3 -18.66 6.48 -12.91
N THR A 4 -17.71 7.30 -13.38
CA THR A 4 -17.65 8.74 -13.10
C THR A 4 -17.99 9.51 -14.36
N SER A 5 -18.86 10.53 -14.27
CA SER A 5 -19.19 11.35 -15.44
C SER A 5 -17.98 12.21 -15.86
N PRO A 6 -17.82 12.52 -17.16
CA PRO A 6 -16.69 13.34 -17.62
C PRO A 6 -16.56 14.68 -16.90
N ALA A 7 -17.70 15.34 -16.61
CA ALA A 7 -17.71 16.61 -15.90
C ALA A 7 -17.13 16.51 -14.47
N ILE A 8 -17.33 15.39 -13.78
CA ILE A 8 -16.78 15.17 -12.44
C ILE A 8 -15.29 14.84 -12.52
N GLU A 9 -14.87 14.07 -13.53
CA GLU A 9 -13.46 13.77 -13.79
C GLU A 9 -12.68 15.06 -14.08
N ASP A 10 -13.21 15.94 -14.93
CA ASP A 10 -12.61 17.25 -15.24
C ASP A 10 -12.55 18.16 -14.01
N MET A 11 -13.62 18.20 -13.22
CA MET A 11 -13.64 18.97 -11.96
C MET A 11 -12.55 18.49 -11.00
N PHE A 12 -12.46 17.18 -10.78
CA PHE A 12 -11.46 16.59 -9.89
C PHE A 12 -10.03 16.84 -10.41
N PHE A 13 -9.81 16.67 -11.72
CA PHE A 13 -8.52 16.94 -12.33
C PHE A 13 -8.08 18.39 -12.10
N ASN A 14 -8.97 19.36 -12.33
CA ASN A 14 -8.68 20.78 -12.10
C ASN A 14 -8.36 21.08 -10.63
N MET A 15 -9.11 20.47 -9.68
CA MET A 15 -8.81 20.60 -8.25
C MET A 15 -7.43 20.04 -7.88
N MET A 16 -7.02 18.93 -8.51
CA MET A 16 -5.69 18.36 -8.28
C MET A 16 -4.59 19.21 -8.91
N MET A 17 -4.79 19.73 -10.12
CA MET A 17 -3.79 20.57 -10.81
C MET A 17 -3.64 21.97 -10.21
N ALA A 18 -4.65 22.45 -9.46
CA ALA A 18 -4.54 23.68 -8.67
C ALA A 18 -3.58 23.56 -7.47
N ARG A 19 -3.19 22.34 -7.08
CA ARG A 19 -2.23 22.07 -6.00
C ARG A 19 -0.80 21.99 -6.54
N SER A 20 0.16 22.35 -5.70
CA SER A 20 1.58 22.15 -5.98
C SER A 20 1.93 20.66 -6.12
N GLY A 21 3.06 20.38 -6.77
CA GLY A 21 3.59 19.01 -6.83
C GLY A 21 3.89 18.42 -5.45
N GLU A 22 4.37 19.25 -4.52
CA GLU A 22 4.66 18.85 -3.13
C GLU A 22 3.39 18.43 -2.39
N GLU A 23 2.32 19.24 -2.47
CA GLU A 23 1.04 18.91 -1.83
C GLU A 23 0.47 17.60 -2.37
N ARG A 24 0.53 17.39 -3.70
CA ARG A 24 0.08 16.14 -4.31
C ARG A 24 0.91 14.94 -3.84
N LEU A 25 2.22 15.10 -3.70
CA LEU A 25 3.10 14.05 -3.18
C LEU A 25 2.76 13.71 -1.72
N LYS A 26 2.55 14.74 -0.88
CA LYS A 26 2.16 14.57 0.52
C LYS A 26 0.83 13.83 0.65
N MET A 27 -0.16 14.17 -0.16
CA MET A 27 -1.44 13.44 -0.21
C MET A 27 -1.21 11.94 -0.51
N GLY A 28 -0.34 11.61 -1.46
CA GLY A 28 0.03 10.23 -1.76
C GLY A 28 0.65 9.50 -0.55
N PHE A 29 1.54 10.16 0.19
CA PHE A 29 2.12 9.59 1.42
C PHE A 29 1.08 9.38 2.53
N GLU A 30 0.16 10.33 2.72
CA GLU A 30 -0.91 10.20 3.71
C GLU A 30 -1.84 9.02 3.37
N MET A 31 -2.20 8.86 2.10
CA MET A 31 -2.97 7.71 1.62
C MET A 31 -2.23 6.40 1.85
N TYR A 32 -0.93 6.35 1.53
CA TYR A 32 -0.11 5.16 1.76
C TYR A 32 -0.04 4.81 3.25
N GLU A 33 0.23 5.78 4.12
CA GLU A 33 0.28 5.57 5.57
C GLU A 33 -1.04 5.02 6.12
N MET A 34 -2.17 5.54 5.64
CA MET A 34 -3.48 5.05 6.02
C MET A 34 -3.70 3.60 5.54
N SER A 35 -3.36 3.30 4.27
CA SER A 35 -3.46 1.94 3.73
C SER A 35 -2.60 0.93 4.50
N ARG A 36 -1.38 1.33 4.87
CA ARG A 36 -0.44 0.52 5.65
C ARG A 36 -0.99 0.22 7.04
N LYS A 37 -1.58 1.19 7.72
CA LYS A 37 -2.25 0.99 9.02
C LYS A 37 -3.40 -0.01 8.94
N MET A 38 -4.24 0.09 7.90
CA MET A 38 -5.34 -0.87 7.69
C MET A 38 -4.82 -2.30 7.49
N VAL A 39 -3.78 -2.46 6.67
CA VAL A 39 -3.16 -3.78 6.43
C VAL A 39 -2.59 -4.37 7.72
N ILE A 40 -1.84 -3.58 8.50
CA ILE A 40 -1.29 -4.01 9.78
C ILE A 40 -2.42 -4.44 10.73
N ALA A 41 -3.48 -3.64 10.85
CA ALA A 41 -4.62 -3.97 11.69
C ALA A 41 -5.30 -5.29 11.26
N SER A 42 -5.44 -5.53 9.95
CA SER A 42 -5.95 -6.80 9.43
C SER A 42 -5.04 -7.98 9.80
N ILE A 43 -3.72 -7.84 9.66
CA ILE A 43 -2.77 -8.91 9.99
C ILE A 43 -2.84 -9.25 11.49
N ILE A 44 -2.87 -8.24 12.36
CA ILE A 44 -2.99 -8.42 13.81
C ILE A 44 -4.33 -9.08 14.17
N LYS A 45 -5.41 -8.68 13.51
CA LYS A 45 -6.73 -9.28 13.72
C LYS A 45 -6.73 -10.78 13.40
N ASP A 46 -6.07 -11.17 12.30
CA ASP A 46 -6.03 -12.56 11.86
C ASP A 46 -5.00 -13.40 12.65
N ASN A 47 -3.92 -12.78 13.12
CA ASN A 47 -2.91 -13.41 13.97
C ASN A 47 -2.42 -12.43 15.07
N PRO A 48 -3.06 -12.45 16.26
CA PRO A 48 -2.73 -11.53 17.36
C PRO A 48 -1.31 -11.69 17.92
N GLU A 49 -0.70 -12.87 17.78
CA GLU A 49 0.64 -13.18 18.29
C GLU A 49 1.72 -13.09 17.21
N VAL A 50 1.44 -12.40 16.10
CA VAL A 50 2.38 -12.25 15.01
C VAL A 50 3.70 -11.63 15.49
N SER A 51 4.81 -12.35 15.27
CA SER A 51 6.14 -11.84 15.58
C SER A 51 6.53 -10.69 14.66
N GLU A 52 7.53 -9.89 15.03
CA GLU A 52 8.02 -8.79 14.19
C GLU A 52 8.47 -9.28 12.79
N LYS A 53 9.17 -10.43 12.74
CA LYS A 53 9.57 -11.07 11.48
C LYS A 53 8.35 -11.52 10.67
N GLY A 54 7.37 -12.14 11.35
CA GLY A 54 6.10 -12.53 10.75
C GLY A 54 5.35 -11.34 10.15
N MET A 55 5.31 -10.20 10.85
CA MET A 55 4.68 -8.97 10.38
C MET A 55 5.36 -8.45 9.10
N LYS A 56 6.70 -8.41 9.07
CA LYS A 56 7.46 -7.98 7.88
C LYS A 56 7.18 -8.88 6.68
N ILE A 57 7.12 -10.20 6.87
CA ILE A 57 6.80 -11.18 5.82
C ILE A 57 5.35 -10.99 5.33
N SER A 58 4.39 -10.83 6.24
CA SER A 58 2.98 -10.62 5.90
C SER A 58 2.77 -9.32 5.12
N LEU A 59 3.43 -8.23 5.52
CA LEU A 59 3.41 -6.97 4.78
C LEU A 59 4.02 -7.11 3.39
N PHE A 60 5.19 -7.76 3.28
CA PHE A 60 5.83 -8.04 2.00
C PHE A 60 4.89 -8.82 1.07
N ASN A 61 4.28 -9.89 1.57
CA ASN A 61 3.35 -10.69 0.77
C ASN A 61 2.09 -9.91 0.38
N ARG A 62 1.58 -9.03 1.25
CA ARG A 62 0.38 -8.24 0.95
C ARG A 62 0.60 -7.20 -0.14
N PHE A 63 1.76 -6.55 -0.15
CA PHE A 63 2.07 -5.47 -1.09
C PHE A 63 2.75 -5.95 -2.38
N TYR A 64 3.55 -7.02 -2.31
CA TYR A 64 4.39 -7.47 -3.44
C TYR A 64 4.22 -8.95 -3.77
N GLY A 65 3.46 -9.70 -2.97
CA GLY A 65 3.34 -11.15 -3.13
C GLY A 65 2.70 -11.55 -4.45
N ASN A 66 1.85 -10.75 -5.06
CA ASN A 66 1.23 -11.16 -6.34
C ASN A 66 2.11 -10.85 -7.55
N ASP A 67 3.11 -9.98 -7.39
CA ASP A 67 3.92 -9.46 -8.51
C ASP A 67 5.26 -10.19 -8.67
N LEU A 68 5.61 -11.05 -7.70
CA LEU A 68 6.91 -11.71 -7.64
C LEU A 68 6.80 -13.21 -7.88
N SER A 69 7.81 -13.77 -8.55
CA SER A 69 7.96 -15.21 -8.68
C SER A 69 8.26 -15.87 -7.32
N PRO A 70 7.94 -17.16 -7.14
CA PRO A 70 8.19 -17.86 -5.89
C PRO A 70 9.66 -17.83 -5.44
N ASP A 71 10.60 -17.91 -6.38
CA ASP A 71 12.05 -17.88 -6.08
C ASP A 71 12.51 -16.51 -5.55
N ILE A 72 11.97 -15.41 -6.09
CA ILE A 72 12.28 -14.07 -5.61
C ILE A 72 11.69 -13.87 -4.21
N LYS A 73 10.44 -14.28 -3.97
CA LYS A 73 9.81 -14.21 -2.65
C LYS A 73 10.64 -14.91 -1.58
N GLN A 74 11.09 -16.12 -1.88
CA GLN A 74 11.88 -16.92 -0.93
C GLN A 74 13.16 -16.20 -0.51
N ARG A 75 13.88 -15.59 -1.45
CA ARG A 75 15.08 -14.78 -1.16
C ARG A 75 14.78 -13.59 -0.25
N PHE A 76 13.64 -12.92 -0.44
CA PHE A 76 13.23 -11.81 0.43
C PHE A 76 12.86 -12.29 1.83
N VAL A 77 12.11 -13.38 1.94
CA VAL A 77 11.77 -13.98 3.24
C VAL A 77 13.05 -14.34 3.99
N GLU A 78 14.01 -15.02 3.34
CA GLU A 78 15.30 -15.36 3.95
C GLU A 78 16.04 -14.14 4.47
N ARG A 79 16.08 -13.04 3.71
CA ARG A 79 16.72 -11.78 4.12
C ARG A 79 16.01 -11.10 5.29
N ILE A 80 14.69 -11.21 5.40
CA ILE A 80 13.91 -10.68 6.52
C ILE A 80 14.12 -11.53 7.78
N THR A 81 14.35 -12.84 7.61
CA THR A 81 14.51 -13.78 8.72
C THR A 81 15.93 -13.90 9.26
N LYS A 82 16.96 -13.52 8.48
CA LYS A 82 18.33 -13.34 8.97
C LYS A 82 18.38 -12.24 10.02
#